data_AF-A0A814SXS1-F1
#
_entry.id   AF-A0A814SXS1-F1
#
_cell.length_a   1.000
_cell.length_b   1.000
_cell.length_c   1.000
_cell.angle_alpha   90.00
_cell.angle_beta   90.00
_cell.angle_gamma   90.00
#
_symmetry.space_group_name_H-M   'P 1'
#
loop_
_entity.id
_entity.type
_entity.pdbx_description
1 polymer ?
#
loop_
_entity_poly.entity_id
_entity_poly.type
_entity_poly.pdbx_seq_one_letter_code
_entity_poly.pdbx_strand_id
1 'polypeptide(L)'
;MINYALIIFMFAWQPTQNQVVVLCVIAGLWGVSEAIGLTQLTVLYGMLFPETNEAAFANFCLWDATGFVICYILLPHVRVTVGLVILFLMLTFGMCGYMTIKYRWHRKQAIANTDTLVFVP
;
A
#
# COMPACT_ATOMS: atom_id res chain seq x y z
N MET A 1 2.84 -8.32 -2.24
CA MET A 1 3.67 -9.42 -2.79
C MET A 1 3.20 -9.83 -4.19
N ILE A 2 1.92 -10.13 -4.39
CA ILE A 2 1.36 -10.50 -5.72
C ILE A 2 1.45 -9.37 -6.77
N ASN A 3 1.28 -8.10 -6.38
CA ASN A 3 1.42 -6.94 -7.29
C ASN A 3 2.80 -6.80 -7.95
N TYR A 4 3.90 -7.14 -7.24
CA TYR A 4 5.24 -7.07 -7.82
C TYR A 4 5.45 -8.09 -8.93
N ALA A 5 4.93 -9.32 -8.75
CA ALA A 5 5.00 -10.35 -9.77
C ALA A 5 4.19 -9.99 -11.01
N LEU A 6 3.01 -9.36 -10.84
CA LEU A 6 2.17 -8.88 -11.95
C LEU A 6 2.82 -7.73 -12.74
N ILE A 7 3.47 -6.78 -12.05
CA ILE A 7 4.17 -5.67 -12.72
C ILE A 7 5.36 -6.19 -13.54
N ILE A 8 6.13 -7.15 -13.01
CA ILE A 8 7.23 -7.79 -13.76
C ILE A 8 6.70 -8.57 -14.96
N PHE A 9 5.57 -9.26 -14.81
CA PHE A 9 4.93 -10.00 -15.89
C PHE A 9 4.37 -9.08 -16.99
N MET A 10 3.76 -7.96 -16.63
CA MET A 10 3.33 -6.92 -17.59
C MET A 10 4.50 -6.21 -18.27
N PHE A 11 5.66 -6.08 -17.62
CA PHE A 11 6.86 -5.50 -18.24
C PHE A 11 7.49 -6.44 -19.27
N ALA A 12 7.34 -7.76 -19.08
CA ALA A 12 7.86 -8.78 -19.97
C ALA A 12 6.93 -9.09 -21.16
N TRP A 13 5.65 -8.69 -21.11
CA TRP A 13 4.64 -9.05 -22.10
C TRP A 13 4.19 -7.86 -22.95
N GLN A 14 4.37 -7.95 -24.28
CA GLN A 14 3.77 -7.01 -25.22
C GLN A 14 2.32 -7.41 -25.58
N PRO A 15 1.32 -6.54 -25.34
CA PRO A 15 -0.08 -6.86 -25.61
C PRO A 15 -0.34 -7.00 -27.11
N THR A 16 -0.80 -8.20 -27.53
CA THR A 16 -1.27 -8.46 -28.90
C THR A 16 -2.80 -8.33 -28.93
N GLN A 17 -3.35 -7.71 -29.99
CA GLN A 17 -4.77 -7.27 -30.10
C GLN A 17 -5.85 -8.36 -29.91
N ASN A 18 -5.50 -9.66 -29.86
CA ASN A 18 -6.45 -10.77 -29.82
C ASN A 18 -6.56 -11.48 -28.46
N GLN A 19 -6.08 -10.88 -27.36
CA GLN A 19 -5.97 -11.51 -26.04
C GLN A 19 -6.75 -10.74 -24.94
N VAL A 20 -8.02 -10.46 -25.17
CA VAL A 20 -8.88 -9.74 -24.20
C VAL A 20 -9.05 -10.51 -22.88
N VAL A 21 -9.11 -11.85 -22.93
CA VAL A 21 -9.23 -12.71 -21.74
C VAL A 21 -8.05 -12.53 -20.79
N VAL A 22 -6.84 -12.42 -21.34
CA VAL A 22 -5.63 -12.16 -20.56
C VAL A 22 -5.71 -10.83 -19.83
N LEU A 23 -6.16 -9.78 -20.51
CA LEU A 23 -6.30 -8.45 -19.92
C LEU A 23 -7.32 -8.47 -18.78
N CYS A 24 -8.44 -9.21 -18.93
CA CYS A 24 -9.41 -9.39 -17.86
C CYS A 24 -8.84 -10.13 -16.65
N VAL A 25 -8.04 -11.17 -16.85
CA VAL A 25 -7.40 -11.91 -15.75
C VAL A 25 -6.39 -11.02 -15.02
N ILE A 26 -5.59 -10.26 -15.75
CA ILE A 26 -4.63 -9.31 -15.17
C ILE A 26 -5.38 -8.22 -14.38
N ALA A 27 -6.43 -7.63 -14.95
CA ALA A 27 -7.25 -6.63 -14.27
C ALA A 27 -7.94 -7.19 -13.01
N GLY A 28 -8.43 -8.44 -13.07
CA GLY A 28 -9.03 -9.12 -11.93
C GLY A 28 -8.02 -9.36 -10.81
N LEU A 29 -6.84 -9.91 -11.13
CA LEU A 29 -5.77 -10.14 -10.16
C LEU A 29 -5.23 -8.82 -9.56
N TRP A 30 -5.18 -7.77 -10.39
CA TRP A 30 -4.83 -6.43 -9.96
C TRP A 30 -5.82 -5.90 -8.92
N GLY A 31 -7.12 -5.91 -9.25
CA GLY A 31 -8.17 -5.45 -8.34
C GLY A 31 -8.23 -6.24 -7.03
N VAL A 32 -8.04 -7.55 -7.06
CA VAL A 32 -7.95 -8.39 -5.85
C VAL A 32 -6.79 -7.94 -4.96
N SER A 33 -5.64 -7.63 -5.56
CA SER A 33 -4.46 -7.22 -4.81
C SER A 33 -4.61 -5.83 -4.20
N GLU A 34 -5.27 -4.90 -4.89
CA GLU A 34 -5.62 -3.57 -4.35
C GLU A 34 -6.60 -3.67 -3.18
N ALA A 35 -7.63 -4.52 -3.29
CA ALA A 35 -8.60 -4.74 -2.21
C ALA A 35 -7.93 -5.25 -0.92
N ILE A 36 -6.99 -6.19 -1.06
CA ILE A 36 -6.21 -6.70 0.08
C ILE A 36 -5.34 -5.58 0.67
N GLY A 37 -4.68 -4.76 -0.15
CA GLY A 37 -3.86 -3.65 0.32
C GLY A 37 -4.66 -2.62 1.13
N LEU A 38 -5.85 -2.26 0.62
CA LEU A 38 -6.74 -1.29 1.27
C LEU A 38 -7.20 -1.78 2.65
N THR A 39 -7.65 -3.04 2.74
CA THR A 39 -8.12 -3.63 4.01
C THR A 39 -7.00 -3.70 5.06
N GLN A 40 -5.77 -4.04 4.65
CA GLN A 40 -4.61 -4.06 5.55
C GLN A 40 -4.27 -2.67 6.09
N LEU A 41 -4.35 -1.63 5.24
CA LEU A 41 -4.14 -0.24 5.66
C LEU A 41 -5.22 0.20 6.65
N THR A 42 -6.50 -0.07 6.37
CA THR A 42 -7.61 0.27 7.26
C THR A 42 -7.46 -0.39 8.64
N VAL A 43 -7.06 -1.66 8.71
CA VAL A 43 -6.83 -2.38 9.98
C VAL A 43 -5.63 -1.80 10.74
N LEU A 44 -4.55 -1.49 10.04
CA LEU A 44 -3.35 -0.91 10.64
C LEU A 44 -3.64 0.46 11.26
N TYR A 45 -4.38 1.31 10.55
CA TYR A 45 -4.81 2.61 11.06
C TYR A 45 -5.72 2.47 12.28
N GLY A 46 -6.65 1.50 12.29
CA GLY A 46 -7.51 1.21 13.45
C GLY A 46 -6.75 0.73 14.69
N MET A 47 -5.61 0.05 14.52
CA MET A 47 -4.76 -0.35 15.65
C MET A 47 -3.82 0.76 16.15
N LEU A 48 -3.46 1.74 15.31
CA LEU A 48 -2.43 2.73 15.63
C LEU A 48 -2.93 3.88 16.53
N PHE A 49 -4.23 4.23 16.47
CA PHE A 49 -4.80 5.38 17.19
C PHE A 49 -6.16 5.11 17.86
N PRO A 50 -6.25 4.16 18.81
CA PRO A 50 -7.54 3.78 19.42
C PRO A 50 -8.35 4.92 20.05
N GLU A 51 -7.70 6.00 20.52
CA GLU A 51 -8.38 7.16 21.13
C GLU A 51 -8.63 8.35 20.17
N THR A 52 -7.94 8.42 19.03
CA THR A 52 -8.07 9.54 18.05
C THR A 52 -8.38 9.04 16.63
N ASN A 53 -9.14 7.96 16.57
CA ASN A 53 -9.50 7.26 15.33
C ASN A 53 -10.18 8.18 14.29
N GLU A 54 -11.05 9.10 14.72
CA GLU A 54 -11.82 9.95 13.81
C GLU A 54 -10.94 10.95 13.05
N ALA A 55 -9.99 11.60 13.73
CA ALA A 55 -9.07 12.56 13.11
C ALA A 55 -8.04 11.87 12.19
N ALA A 56 -7.57 10.69 12.60
CA ALA A 56 -6.66 9.88 11.79
C ALA A 56 -7.35 9.35 10.52
N PHE A 57 -8.60 8.90 10.62
CA PHE A 57 -9.40 8.45 9.50
C PHE A 57 -9.75 9.58 8.53
N ALA A 58 -10.10 10.76 9.06
CA ALA A 58 -10.35 11.94 8.24
C ALA A 58 -9.13 12.31 7.38
N ASN A 59 -7.92 12.32 7.97
CA ASN A 59 -6.68 12.58 7.22
C ASN A 59 -6.36 11.48 6.19
N PHE A 60 -6.65 10.22 6.49
CA PHE A 60 -6.49 9.12 5.53
C PHE A 60 -7.42 9.29 4.33
N CYS A 61 -8.70 9.56 4.56
CA CYS A 61 -9.69 9.77 3.51
C CYS A 61 -9.36 11.01 2.65
N LEU A 62 -8.85 12.07 3.29
CA LEU A 62 -8.43 13.29 2.60
C LEU A 62 -7.22 13.02 1.68
N TRP A 63 -6.26 12.24 2.15
CA TRP A 63 -5.12 11.81 1.35
C TRP A 63 -5.53 10.89 0.20
N ASP A 64 -6.42 9.93 0.47
CA ASP A 64 -6.96 9.00 -0.53
C ASP A 64 -7.69 9.76 -1.66
N ALA A 65 -8.57 10.69 -1.30
CA ALA A 65 -9.26 11.57 -2.25
C ALA A 65 -8.28 12.44 -3.06
N THR A 66 -7.24 12.97 -2.41
CA THR A 66 -6.20 13.77 -3.08
C THR A 66 -5.45 12.94 -4.12
N GLY A 67 -5.15 11.67 -3.81
CA GLY A 67 -4.55 10.73 -4.75
C GLY A 67 -5.39 10.53 -6.02
N PHE A 68 -6.71 10.34 -5.87
CA PHE A 68 -7.62 10.22 -7.00
C PHE A 68 -7.70 11.49 -7.85
N VAL A 69 -7.73 12.67 -7.22
CA VAL A 69 -7.74 13.96 -7.92
C VAL A 69 -6.47 14.16 -8.73
N ILE A 70 -5.31 13.89 -8.14
CA ILE A 70 -4.01 13.98 -8.84
C ILE A 70 -3.98 12.99 -10.02
N CYS A 71 -4.44 11.76 -9.82
CA CYS A 71 -4.46 10.73 -10.87
C CYS A 71 -5.40 11.12 -12.03
N TYR A 72 -6.56 11.71 -11.74
CA TYR A 72 -7.50 12.20 -12.74
C TYR A 72 -6.90 13.31 -13.61
N ILE A 73 -6.16 14.25 -13.00
CA ILE A 73 -5.48 15.33 -13.73
C ILE A 73 -4.35 14.78 -14.62
N LEU A 74 -3.64 13.76 -14.13
CA LEU A 74 -2.50 13.17 -14.83
C LEU A 74 -2.91 12.16 -15.93
N LEU A 75 -4.06 11.51 -15.82
CA LEU A 75 -4.56 10.49 -16.77
C LEU A 75 -4.42 10.86 -18.26
N PRO A 76 -4.85 12.06 -18.72
CA PRO A 76 -4.75 12.44 -20.13
C PRO A 76 -3.32 12.80 -20.59
N HIS A 77 -2.38 13.06 -19.66
CA HIS A 77 -1.01 13.46 -19.97
C HIS A 77 0.02 12.33 -19.83
N VAL A 78 -0.32 11.26 -19.11
CA VAL A 78 0.63 10.24 -18.68
C VAL A 78 0.50 8.97 -19.53
N ARG A 79 1.60 8.54 -20.17
CA ARG A 79 1.68 7.22 -20.84
C ARG A 79 1.59 6.09 -19.80
N VAL A 80 0.98 4.96 -20.18
CA VAL A 80 0.78 3.76 -19.35
C VAL A 80 2.04 3.34 -18.57
N THR A 81 3.23 3.48 -19.17
CA THR A 81 4.52 3.18 -18.53
C THR A 81 4.81 4.05 -17.30
N VAL A 82 4.49 5.34 -17.36
CA VAL A 82 4.74 6.27 -16.26
C VAL A 82 3.73 6.05 -15.13
N GLY A 83 2.48 5.70 -15.45
CA GLY A 83 1.50 5.26 -14.46
C GLY A 83 1.95 4.02 -13.68
N LEU A 84 2.55 3.03 -14.36
CA LEU A 84 3.13 1.84 -13.74
C LEU A 84 4.30 2.17 -12.78
N VAL A 85 5.13 3.16 -13.11
CA VAL A 85 6.24 3.60 -12.23
C VAL A 85 5.71 4.27 -10.97
N ILE A 86 4.68 5.11 -11.08
CA ILE A 86 4.04 5.74 -9.92
C ILE A 86 3.45 4.68 -8.97
N LEU A 87 2.77 3.67 -9.53
CA LEU A 87 2.27 2.53 -8.78
C LEU A 87 3.37 1.77 -8.04
N PHE A 88 4.49 1.52 -8.72
CA PHE A 88 5.64 0.86 -8.12
C PHE A 88 6.22 1.66 -6.95
N LEU A 89 6.35 2.98 -7.10
CA LEU A 89 6.83 3.87 -6.04
C LEU A 89 5.88 3.90 -4.83
N MET A 90 4.57 3.91 -5.08
CA MET A 90 3.56 3.89 -4.02
C MET A 90 3.57 2.57 -3.24
N LEU A 91 3.80 1.44 -3.93
CA LEU A 91 4.02 0.13 -3.31
C LEU A 91 5.28 0.09 -2.43
N THR A 92 6.41 0.65 -2.90
CA THR A 92 7.61 0.76 -2.06
C THR A 92 7.39 1.64 -0.84
N PHE A 93 6.64 2.74 -0.98
CA PHE A 93 6.33 3.63 0.12
C PHE A 93 5.47 2.94 1.18
N GLY A 94 4.50 2.12 0.75
CA GLY A 94 3.70 1.27 1.65
C GLY A 94 4.54 0.25 2.43
N MET A 95 5.51 -0.40 1.78
CA MET A 95 6.43 -1.32 2.47
C MET A 95 7.33 -0.60 3.48
N CYS A 96 7.84 0.58 3.15
CA CYS A 96 8.61 1.42 4.06
C CYS A 96 7.78 1.82 5.29
N GLY A 97 6.51 2.19 5.11
CA GLY A 97 5.59 2.47 6.21
C GLY A 97 5.37 1.27 7.13
N TYR A 98 5.11 0.09 6.55
CA TYR A 98 4.92 -1.15 7.32
C TYR A 98 6.19 -1.56 8.10
N MET A 99 7.37 -1.48 7.47
CA MET A 99 8.63 -1.73 8.16
C MET A 99 8.86 -0.75 9.31
N THR A 100 8.59 0.55 9.10
CA THR A 100 8.78 1.57 10.14
C THR A 100 7.90 1.30 11.36
N ILE A 101 6.66 0.87 11.16
CA ILE A 101 5.74 0.54 12.25
C ILE A 101 6.19 -0.73 13.00
N LYS A 102 6.57 -1.80 12.28
CA LYS A 102 7.14 -2.99 12.93
C LYS A 102 8.40 -2.66 13.72
N TYR A 103 9.29 -1.84 13.16
CA TYR A 103 10.51 -1.43 13.85
C TYR A 103 10.20 -0.65 15.12
N ARG A 104 9.24 0.27 15.07
CA ARG A 104 8.77 1.02 16.24
C ARG A 104 8.10 0.12 17.28
N TRP A 105 7.36 -0.89 16.85
CA TRP A 105 6.67 -1.80 17.76
C TRP A 105 7.63 -2.76 18.47
N HIS A 106 8.59 -3.36 17.74
CA HIS A 106 9.66 -4.16 18.34
C HIS A 106 10.55 -3.34 19.27
N ARG A 107 10.85 -2.09 18.91
CA ARG A 107 11.66 -1.20 19.75
C ARG A 107 10.94 -0.80 21.03
N LYS A 108 9.62 -0.55 20.98
CA LYS A 108 8.80 -0.31 22.19
C LYS A 108 8.75 -1.55 23.10
N GLN A 109 8.63 -2.76 22.54
CA GLN A 109 8.64 -4.00 23.32
C GLN A 109 10.01 -4.29 23.94
N ALA A 110 11.11 -4.01 23.23
CA ALA A 110 12.46 -4.16 23.77
C ALA A 110 12.74 -3.21 24.95
N ILE A 111 12.24 -1.97 24.88
CA ILE A 111 12.37 -1.00 25.98
C ILE A 111 11.51 -1.43 27.18
N ALA A 112 10.24 -1.80 26.95
CA ALA A 112 9.36 -2.27 28.02
C ALA A 112 9.88 -3.54 28.73
N ASN A 113 10.51 -4.46 27.97
CA ASN A 113 11.14 -5.66 28.54
C ASN A 113 12.40 -5.31 29.38
N THR A 114 13.13 -4.27 28.99
CA THR A 114 14.29 -3.79 29.76
C THR A 114 13.84 -3.16 31.08
N ASP A 115 12.75 -2.38 31.07
CA ASP A 115 12.19 -1.80 32.30
C ASP A 115 11.72 -2.89 33.27
N THR A 116 11.04 -3.94 32.81
CA THR A 116 10.62 -5.06 33.67
C THR A 116 11.78 -5.83 34.29
N LEU A 117 12.94 -5.92 33.63
CA LEU A 117 14.12 -6.62 34.18
C LEU A 117 14.86 -5.79 35.24
N VAL A 118 14.65 -4.47 35.29
CA VAL A 118 15.21 -3.59 36.34
C VAL A 118 14.34 -3.62 37.61
N PHE A 119 13.08 -4.04 37.52
CA PHE A 119 12.15 -4.12 38.65
C PHE A 119 11.96 -5.53 39.25
N VAL A 120 12.67 -6.55 38.76
CA VAL A 120 12.73 -7.88 39.41
C VAL A 120 14.03 -7.97 40.21
N PRO A 121 13.99 -7.94 41.55
CA PRO A 121 15.16 -8.06 42.43
C PRO A 121 15.75 -9.48 42.46
#